data_AF-V4B409-F1
#
_entry.id   AF-V4B409-F1
#
_cell.length_a   1.000
_cell.length_b   1.000
_cell.length_c   1.000
_cell.angle_alpha   90.00
_cell.angle_beta   90.00
_cell.angle_gamma   90.00
#
_symmetry.space_group_name_H-M   'P 1'
#
loop_
_entity.id
_entity.type
_entity.pdbx_description
1 polymer ?
#
loop_
_entity_poly.entity_id
_entity_poly.type
_entity_poly.pdbx_seq_one_letter_code
_entity_poly.pdbx_strand_id
1 'polypeptide(L)'
;MFFQPITAKDKITFTNKEGKKETGNKIRFRNGFCHDVLTSVDIQEIVKAGGRIIKILDGIVYEENFKTPPYRDYILILRDLRNKYKREGNIVGSNCMKLLGNSLYGKSIQKDISTTRHLWNEATLQANFDSHIKTYEKINDTQYIVEKEITTEDSKSTRLTPFYLTVKK
;
A
#
# COMPACT_ATOMS: atom_id res chain seq x y z
N MET A 1 0.06 -3.67 6.27
CA MET A 1 -0.83 -2.53 6.58
C MET A 1 -0.07 -1.65 7.56
N PHE A 2 0.13 -0.35 7.32
CA PHE A 2 0.80 0.52 8.30
C PHE A 2 -0.15 0.69 9.49
N PHE A 3 0.26 0.28 10.70
CA PHE A 3 -0.48 0.64 11.90
C PHE A 3 -0.28 2.14 12.13
N GLN A 4 -1.19 2.96 11.60
CA GLN A 4 -1.33 4.31 12.12
C GLN A 4 -1.96 4.19 13.51
N PRO A 5 -1.23 4.53 14.59
CA PRO A 5 -1.80 4.51 15.92
C PRO A 5 -2.91 5.57 15.98
N ILE A 6 -4.17 5.14 15.91
CA ILE A 6 -5.30 5.99 16.27
C ILE A 6 -5.23 6.14 17.78
N THR A 7 -5.01 7.35 18.27
CA THR A 7 -5.06 7.64 19.71
C THR A 7 -6.42 7.22 20.24
N ALA A 8 -6.42 6.29 21.20
CA ALA A 8 -7.65 5.93 21.91
C ALA A 8 -8.21 7.20 22.57
N LYS A 9 -9.48 7.50 22.30
CA LYS A 9 -10.18 8.65 22.90
C LYS A 9 -10.31 8.51 24.42
N ASP A 10 -10.32 7.28 24.91
CA ASP A 10 -10.56 6.97 26.31
C ASP A 10 -9.23 6.77 27.08
N LYS A 11 -9.08 7.54 28.16
CA LYS A 11 -7.99 7.36 29.14
C LYS A 11 -8.32 6.14 29.99
N ILE A 12 -7.41 5.17 30.04
CA ILE A 12 -7.60 3.96 30.85
C ILE A 12 -6.53 3.86 31.94
N THR A 13 -6.94 3.39 33.10
CA THR A 13 -6.03 3.05 34.19
C THR A 13 -5.56 1.62 34.01
N PHE A 14 -4.25 1.41 33.91
CA PHE A 14 -3.62 0.08 33.77
C PHE A 14 -2.49 -0.04 34.79
N THR A 15 -2.19 -1.28 35.19
CA THR A 15 -1.04 -1.56 36.05
C THR A 15 0.20 -1.72 35.18
N ASN A 16 1.24 -0.92 35.42
CA ASN A 16 2.52 -1.03 34.72
C ASN A 16 3.30 -2.29 35.17
N LYS A 17 4.45 -2.56 34.54
CA LYS A 17 5.29 -3.73 34.90
C LYS A 17 5.82 -3.70 36.34
N GLU A 18 5.83 -2.52 36.97
CA GLU A 18 6.27 -2.28 38.35
C GLU A 18 5.10 -2.35 39.36
N GLY A 19 3.89 -2.70 38.93
CA GLY A 19 2.72 -2.77 39.81
C GLY A 19 2.02 -1.44 40.07
N LYS A 20 2.49 -0.32 39.49
CA LYS A 20 1.87 1.01 39.67
C LYS A 20 0.71 1.21 38.71
N LYS A 21 -0.39 1.77 39.20
CA LYS A 21 -1.54 2.15 38.38
C LYS A 21 -1.24 3.47 37.64
N GLU A 22 -1.13 3.39 36.33
CA GLU A 22 -0.94 4.54 35.45
C GLU A 22 -2.20 4.77 34.62
N THR A 23 -2.55 6.03 34.37
CA THR A 23 -3.69 6.40 33.52
C THR A 23 -3.20 7.02 32.23
N GLY A 24 -3.51 6.41 31.08
CA GLY A 24 -3.04 6.88 29.78
C GLY A 24 -3.89 6.40 28.61
N ASN A 25 -3.67 7.00 27.44
CA ASN A 25 -4.31 6.58 26.20
C ASN A 25 -3.50 5.41 25.61
N LYS A 26 -4.01 4.18 25.75
CA LYS A 26 -3.43 2.99 25.11
C LYS A 26 -4.35 2.47 24.02
N ILE A 27 -3.75 2.06 22.91
CA ILE A 27 -4.45 1.40 21.80
C ILE A 27 -4.87 0.02 22.27
N ARG A 28 -6.17 -0.28 22.18
CA ARG A 28 -6.73 -1.61 22.47
C ARG A 28 -7.06 -2.34 21.16
N PHE A 29 -6.60 -3.57 21.02
CA PHE A 29 -7.23 -4.53 20.14
C PHE A 29 -8.54 -4.99 20.79
N ARG A 30 -9.66 -5.01 20.06
CA ARG A 30 -11.02 -5.28 20.60
C ARG A 30 -11.14 -6.59 21.40
N ASN A 31 -10.25 -7.55 21.14
CA ASN A 31 -10.18 -8.88 21.75
C ASN A 31 -8.82 -9.18 22.42
N GLY A 32 -7.87 -8.24 22.43
CA GLY A 32 -6.52 -8.46 22.98
C GLY A 32 -5.59 -9.34 22.15
N PHE A 33 -6.03 -9.89 21.01
CA PHE A 33 -5.23 -10.72 20.11
C PHE A 33 -5.17 -10.12 18.70
N CYS A 34 -4.00 -10.16 18.07
CA CYS A 34 -3.79 -9.72 16.69
C CYS A 34 -3.30 -10.90 15.86
N HIS A 35 -4.03 -11.23 14.79
CA HIS A 35 -3.65 -12.26 13.81
C HIS A 35 -3.54 -11.59 12.44
N ASP A 36 -2.36 -11.07 12.11
CA ASP A 36 -2.11 -10.31 10.88
C ASP A 36 -0.64 -10.44 10.42
N VAL A 37 -0.35 -10.01 9.20
CA VAL A 37 1.00 -9.88 8.64
C VAL A 37 1.58 -8.53 9.05
N LEU A 38 2.57 -8.58 9.94
CA LEU A 38 3.17 -7.40 10.56
C LEU A 38 4.59 -7.17 10.06
N THR A 39 4.98 -5.90 9.89
CA THR A 39 6.39 -5.56 9.64
C THR A 39 7.20 -5.63 10.93
N SER A 40 8.54 -5.73 10.81
CA SER A 40 9.44 -5.69 11.96
C SER A 40 9.26 -4.41 12.79
N VAL A 41 8.94 -3.28 12.15
CA VAL A 41 8.65 -2.00 12.81
C VAL A 41 7.36 -2.09 13.63
N ASP A 42 6.28 -2.62 13.04
CA ASP A 42 5.00 -2.78 13.75
C ASP A 42 5.16 -3.71 14.96
N ILE A 43 5.90 -4.82 14.80
CA ILE A 43 6.19 -5.77 15.89
C ILE A 43 6.96 -5.07 17.02
N GLN A 44 7.97 -4.26 16.70
CA GLN A 44 8.72 -3.51 17.70
C GLN A 44 7.82 -2.55 18.48
N GLU A 45 6.94 -1.81 17.80
CA GLU A 45 6.00 -0.90 18.46
C GLU A 45 5.00 -1.65 19.36
N ILE A 46 4.51 -2.82 18.94
CA ILE A 46 3.65 -3.68 19.76
C ILE A 46 4.38 -4.16 21.02
N VAL A 47 5.64 -4.60 20.90
CA VAL A 47 6.45 -5.05 22.05
C VAL A 47 6.72 -3.88 23.01
N LYS A 48 7.04 -2.69 22.49
CA LYS A 48 7.20 -1.46 23.30
C LYS A 48 5.93 -1.11 24.06
N ALA A 49 4.76 -1.28 23.45
CA ALA A 49 3.47 -1.07 24.08
C ALA A 49 3.09 -2.15 25.13
N GLY A 50 3.90 -3.21 25.26
CA GLY A 50 3.69 -4.30 26.22
C GLY A 50 2.99 -5.54 25.64
N GLY A 51 2.82 -5.60 24.32
CA GLY A 51 2.35 -6.80 23.62
C GLY A 51 3.36 -7.95 23.70
N ARG A 52 2.86 -9.18 23.53
CA ARG A 52 3.69 -10.40 23.50
C ARG A 52 3.43 -11.14 22.20
N ILE A 53 4.50 -11.57 21.55
CA ILE A 53 4.42 -12.44 20.38
C ILE A 53 4.09 -13.85 20.87
N ILE A 54 2.95 -14.39 20.48
CA ILE A 54 2.50 -15.72 20.90
C ILE A 54 3.03 -16.79 19.94
N LYS A 55 2.91 -16.52 18.64
CA LYS A 55 3.30 -17.45 17.57
C LYS A 55 3.68 -16.67 16.33
N ILE A 56 4.74 -17.10 15.65
CA ILE A 56 5.09 -16.68 14.29
C ILE A 56 4.76 -17.87 13.39
N LEU A 57 3.96 -17.64 12.34
CA LEU A 57 3.57 -18.70 11.41
C LEU A 57 4.58 -18.80 10.26
N ASP A 58 4.80 -17.68 9.58
CA ASP A 58 5.68 -17.56 8.43
C ASP A 58 6.17 -16.10 8.34
N GLY A 59 7.26 -15.84 7.62
CA GLY A 59 7.82 -14.50 7.51
C GLY A 59 8.90 -14.37 6.43
N ILE A 60 8.97 -13.17 5.85
CA ILE A 60 10.02 -12.79 4.90
C ILE A 60 11.03 -11.92 5.65
N VAL A 61 12.30 -12.27 5.56
CA VAL A 61 13.40 -11.51 6.14
C VAL A 61 14.24 -10.92 5.01
N TYR A 62 14.44 -9.60 5.04
CA TYR A 62 15.42 -8.94 4.18
C TYR A 62 16.79 -9.06 4.84
N GLU A 63 17.70 -9.84 4.24
CA GLU A 63 19.04 -10.11 4.80
C GLU A 63 19.93 -8.86 4.79
N GLU A 64 19.82 -8.04 3.74
CA GLU A 64 20.60 -6.83 3.58
C GLU A 64 19.69 -5.61 3.41
N ASN A 65 20.02 -4.56 4.15
CA ASN A 65 19.46 -3.23 3.90
C ASN A 65 20.24 -2.55 2.78
N PHE A 66 19.54 -1.75 1.97
CA PHE A 66 20.21 -0.86 1.03
C PHE A 66 21.13 0.11 1.77
N LYS A 67 22.41 0.17 1.38
CA LYS A 67 23.38 1.13 1.93
C LYS A 67 22.92 2.58 1.77
N THR A 68 22.29 2.86 0.63
CA THR A 68 21.67 4.16 0.32
C THR A 68 20.21 3.91 -0.06
N PRO A 69 19.24 4.66 0.50
CA PRO A 69 17.84 4.50 0.11
C PRO A 69 17.66 4.74 -1.41
N PRO A 70 16.98 3.85 -2.14
CA PRO A 70 16.94 3.87 -3.61
C PRO A 70 16.33 5.15 -4.19
N TYR A 71 15.47 5.84 -3.44
CA TYR A 71 14.80 7.07 -3.88
C TYR A 71 15.36 8.34 -3.24
N ARG A 72 16.50 8.26 -2.53
CA ARG A 72 17.04 9.37 -1.74
C ARG A 72 17.13 10.67 -2.56
N ASP A 73 17.84 10.62 -3.68
CA ASP A 73 18.15 11.83 -4.46
C ASP A 73 16.89 12.38 -5.13
N TYR A 74 16.01 11.50 -5.61
CA TYR A 74 14.71 11.88 -6.16
C TYR A 74 13.85 12.63 -5.13
N ILE A 75 13.77 12.13 -3.89
CA ILE A 75 13.02 12.77 -2.82
C ILE A 75 13.64 14.12 -2.43
N LEU A 76 14.97 14.22 -2.40
CA LEU A 76 15.66 15.49 -2.11
C LEU A 76 15.35 16.54 -3.18
N ILE A 77 15.41 16.17 -4.46
CA ILE A 77 15.06 17.06 -5.58
C ILE A 77 13.61 17.56 -5.46
N LEU A 78 12.65 16.66 -5.25
CA LEU A 78 11.24 17.04 -5.11
C LEU A 78 11.00 17.97 -3.91
N ARG A 79 11.68 17.71 -2.79
CA ARG A 79 11.60 18.54 -1.59
C ARG A 79 12.11 19.96 -1.86
N ASP A 80 13.26 20.07 -2.51
CA ASP A 80 13.91 21.36 -2.74
C ASP A 80 13.14 22.20 -3.77
N LEU A 81 12.62 21.57 -4.84
CA LEU A 81 11.70 22.19 -5.80
C LEU A 81 10.40 22.65 -5.14
N ARG A 82 9.80 21.82 -4.27
CA ARG A 82 8.60 22.20 -3.54
C ARG A 82 8.83 23.42 -2.65
N ASN A 83 9.97 23.48 -1.98
CA ASN A 83 10.34 24.61 -1.12
C ASN A 83 10.62 25.88 -1.93
N LYS A 84 11.21 25.75 -3.13
CA LYS A 84 11.34 26.87 -4.08
C LYS A 84 9.97 27.41 -4.48
N TYR A 85 9.04 26.56 -4.93
CA TYR A 85 7.70 27.00 -5.33
C TYR A 85 6.88 27.61 -4.20
N LYS A 86 7.07 27.14 -2.95
CA LYS A 86 6.46 27.80 -1.78
C LYS A 86 6.97 29.22 -1.57
N ARG A 87 8.28 29.45 -1.74
CA ARG A 87 8.87 30.79 -1.60
C ARG A 87 8.42 31.74 -2.70
N GLU A 88 8.19 31.21 -3.91
CA GLU A 88 7.70 31.98 -5.06
C GLU A 88 6.17 32.22 -5.04
N GLY A 89 5.45 31.70 -4.04
CA GLY A 89 3.98 31.78 -4.01
C GLY A 89 3.28 30.90 -5.07
N ASN A 90 4.02 30.02 -5.75
CA ASN A 90 3.46 29.12 -6.76
C ASN A 90 2.79 27.90 -6.10
N ILE A 91 1.50 28.06 -5.78
CA ILE A 91 0.68 27.03 -5.12
C ILE A 91 0.58 25.77 -5.98
N VAL A 92 0.36 25.91 -7.28
CA VAL A 92 0.20 24.79 -8.22
C VAL A 92 1.48 23.95 -8.26
N GLY A 93 2.63 24.58 -8.47
CA GLY A 93 3.93 23.90 -8.50
C GLY A 93 4.22 23.17 -7.18
N SER A 94 3.94 23.81 -6.04
CA SER A 94 4.13 23.18 -4.73
C SER A 94 3.24 21.94 -4.52
N ASN A 95 2.00 22.00 -4.98
CA ASN A 95 1.05 20.89 -4.90
C ASN A 95 1.43 19.75 -5.85
N CYS A 96 1.89 20.06 -7.06
CA CYS A 96 2.40 19.06 -8.00
C CYS A 96 3.59 18.28 -7.41
N MET A 97 4.57 18.97 -6.82
CA MET A 97 5.72 18.28 -6.19
C MET A 97 5.31 17.40 -5.00
N LYS A 98 4.34 17.86 -4.20
CA LYS A 98 3.75 17.04 -3.12
C LYS A 98 3.07 15.79 -3.68
N LEU A 99 2.28 15.95 -4.74
CA LEU A 99 1.58 14.85 -5.38
C LEU A 99 2.55 13.82 -5.94
N LEU A 100 3.61 14.25 -6.64
CA LEU A 100 4.64 13.34 -7.17
C LEU A 100 5.32 12.53 -6.07
N GLY A 101 5.69 13.18 -4.96
CA GLY A 101 6.30 12.49 -3.81
C GLY A 101 5.37 11.44 -3.20
N ASN A 102 4.08 11.76 -3.04
CA ASN A 102 3.09 10.82 -2.49
C ASN A 102 2.77 9.69 -3.47
N SER A 103 2.71 9.98 -4.77
CA SER A 103 2.44 8.99 -5.82
C SER A 103 3.53 7.93 -5.93
N LEU A 104 4.79 8.29 -5.65
CA LEU A 104 5.89 7.32 -5.64
C LEU A 104 5.60 6.18 -4.66
N TYR A 105 5.19 6.50 -3.43
CA TYR A 105 4.81 5.49 -2.44
C TYR A 105 3.64 4.62 -2.92
N GLY A 106 2.58 5.26 -3.41
CA GLY A 106 1.39 4.54 -3.89
C GLY A 106 1.68 3.60 -5.06
N LYS A 107 2.59 3.99 -5.96
CA LYS A 107 3.01 3.14 -7.08
C LYS A 107 3.86 1.95 -6.65
N SER A 108 4.72 2.10 -5.64
CA SER A 108 5.54 0.98 -5.14
C SER A 108 4.73 -0.14 -4.48
N ILE A 109 3.52 0.14 -4.00
CA ILE A 109 2.62 -0.85 -3.38
C ILE A 109 1.43 -1.22 -4.27
N GLN A 110 1.40 -0.73 -5.50
CA GLN A 110 0.29 -0.98 -6.40
C GLN A 110 0.20 -2.49 -6.67
N LYS A 111 -0.96 -3.09 -6.37
CA LYS A 111 -1.23 -4.47 -6.74
C LYS A 111 -1.22 -4.61 -8.26
N ASP A 112 -0.69 -5.72 -8.73
CA ASP A 112 -0.78 -6.05 -10.14
C ASP A 112 -2.25 -6.16 -10.54
N ILE A 113 -2.61 -5.37 -11.55
CA ILE A 113 -3.89 -5.49 -12.22
C ILE A 113 -3.68 -6.55 -13.30
N SER A 114 -4.28 -7.72 -13.07
CA SER A 114 -4.27 -8.84 -14.02
C SER A 114 -5.53 -8.91 -14.86
N THR A 115 -6.58 -8.16 -14.49
CA THR A 115 -7.88 -8.18 -15.17
C THR A 115 -8.37 -6.77 -15.51
N THR A 116 -9.08 -6.65 -16.63
CA THR A 116 -9.81 -5.46 -17.04
C THR A 116 -11.30 -5.75 -17.05
N ARG A 117 -12.10 -4.74 -16.72
CA ARG A 117 -13.56 -4.82 -16.80
C ARG A 117 -14.07 -4.00 -17.95
N HIS A 118 -14.89 -4.61 -18.79
CA HIS A 118 -15.48 -4.01 -19.95
C HIS A 118 -17.01 -4.07 -19.86
N LEU A 119 -17.69 -3.08 -20.45
CA LEU A 119 -19.13 -3.09 -20.63
C LEU A 119 -19.42 -3.45 -22.10
N TRP A 120 -19.91 -4.67 -22.34
CA TRP A 120 -20.18 -5.19 -23.68
C TRP A 120 -21.66 -5.50 -23.87
N ASN A 121 -22.14 -5.32 -25.11
CA ASN A 121 -23.44 -5.85 -25.51
C ASN A 121 -23.31 -7.32 -25.94
N GLU A 122 -24.43 -8.01 -26.12
CA GLU A 122 -24.45 -9.44 -26.45
C GLU A 122 -23.68 -9.79 -27.73
N ALA A 123 -23.84 -8.98 -28.79
CA ALA A 123 -23.13 -9.19 -30.05
C ALA A 123 -21.60 -9.05 -29.89
N THR A 124 -21.15 -8.08 -29.09
CA THR A 124 -19.73 -7.83 -28.83
C THR A 124 -19.14 -8.92 -27.94
N LEU A 125 -19.90 -9.40 -26.94
CA LEU A 125 -19.51 -10.53 -26.11
C LEU A 125 -19.35 -11.80 -26.95
N GLN A 126 -20.32 -12.12 -27.81
CA GLN A 126 -20.24 -13.30 -28.68
C GLN A 126 -19.08 -13.21 -29.67
N ALA A 127 -18.84 -12.04 -30.28
CA ALA A 127 -17.75 -11.85 -31.24
C ALA A 127 -16.35 -11.91 -30.61
N ASN A 128 -16.22 -11.53 -29.35
CA ASN A 128 -14.93 -11.46 -28.63
C ASN A 128 -14.81 -12.50 -27.52
N PHE A 129 -15.66 -13.55 -27.54
CA PHE A 129 -15.63 -14.60 -26.54
C PHE A 129 -14.37 -15.46 -26.72
N ASP A 130 -13.42 -15.32 -25.79
CA ASP A 130 -12.15 -16.05 -25.81
C ASP A 130 -11.83 -16.67 -24.43
N SER A 131 -10.75 -17.45 -24.38
CA SER A 131 -10.26 -18.10 -23.16
C SER A 131 -9.76 -17.12 -22.09
N HIS A 132 -9.60 -15.84 -22.42
CA HIS A 132 -9.12 -14.81 -21.49
C HIS A 132 -10.26 -14.16 -20.71
N ILE A 133 -11.52 -14.42 -21.06
CA ILE A 133 -12.67 -13.99 -20.26
C ILE A 133 -12.77 -14.86 -19.01
N LYS A 134 -12.67 -14.24 -17.83
CA LYS A 134 -12.84 -14.93 -16.54
C LYS A 134 -14.30 -15.04 -16.16
N THR A 135 -14.99 -13.91 -16.19
CA THR A 135 -16.39 -13.81 -15.77
C THR A 135 -17.12 -12.83 -16.67
N TYR A 136 -18.40 -13.10 -16.89
CA TYR A 136 -19.31 -12.14 -17.51
C TYR A 136 -20.62 -12.16 -16.72
N GLU A 137 -21.09 -10.98 -16.32
CA GLU A 137 -22.31 -10.81 -15.54
C GLU A 137 -23.27 -9.91 -16.32
N LYS A 138 -24.50 -10.38 -16.51
CA LYS A 138 -25.55 -9.59 -17.15
C LYS A 138 -26.05 -8.54 -16.16
N ILE A 139 -25.92 -7.26 -16.51
CA ILE A 139 -26.44 -6.16 -15.67
C ILE A 139 -27.89 -5.85 -16.07
N ASN A 140 -28.14 -5.81 -17.37
CA ASN A 140 -29.41 -5.40 -17.98
C ASN A 140 -29.67 -6.26 -19.22
N ASP A 141 -30.86 -6.15 -19.81
CA ASP A 141 -31.22 -6.93 -21.00
C ASP A 141 -30.27 -6.74 -22.19
N THR A 142 -29.53 -5.63 -22.23
CA THR A 142 -28.66 -5.25 -23.36
C THR A 142 -27.16 -5.28 -23.05
N GLN A 143 -26.75 -5.41 -21.77
CA GLN A 143 -25.38 -5.15 -21.36
C GLN A 143 -24.84 -6.16 -20.33
N TYR A 144 -23.55 -6.47 -20.49
CA TYR A 144 -22.77 -7.39 -19.68
C TYR A 144 -21.52 -6.68 -19.16
N ILE A 145 -21.20 -6.84 -17.86
CA ILE A 145 -19.84 -6.61 -17.35
C ILE A 145 -19.02 -7.85 -17.66
N VAL A 146 -17.92 -7.66 -18.35
CA VAL A 146 -17.01 -8.74 -18.74
C VAL A 146 -15.65 -8.47 -18.11
N GLU A 147 -15.17 -9.41 -17.30
CA GLU A 147 -13.83 -9.37 -16.72
C GLU A 147 -12.90 -10.23 -17.58
N LYS A 148 -11.89 -9.60 -18.18
CA LYS A 148 -10.92 -10.22 -19.10
C LYS A 148 -9.51 -10.17 -18.49
N GLU A 149 -8.71 -11.21 -18.67
CA GLU A 149 -7.29 -11.17 -18.34
C GLU A 149 -6.52 -10.29 -19.32
N ILE A 150 -5.59 -9.49 -18.78
CA ILE A 150 -4.72 -8.62 -19.59
C ILE A 150 -3.68 -9.50 -20.28
N THR A 151 -3.68 -9.52 -21.61
CA THR A 151 -2.62 -10.18 -22.40
C THR A 151 -1.39 -9.28 -22.51
N THR A 152 -0.24 -9.87 -22.82
CA THR A 152 1.04 -9.15 -22.95
C THR A 152 1.02 -8.04 -24.01
N GLU A 153 0.13 -8.11 -25.00
CA GLU A 153 0.00 -7.10 -26.07
C GLU A 153 -0.71 -5.82 -25.61
N ASP A 154 -1.67 -5.94 -24.68
CA ASP A 154 -2.31 -4.79 -24.01
C ASP A 154 -1.38 -4.10 -23.00
N SER A 155 -0.28 -4.77 -22.65
CA SER A 155 0.67 -4.36 -21.62
C SER A 155 1.83 -3.49 -22.14
N LYS A 156 1.61 -2.62 -23.14
CA LYS A 156 2.52 -1.49 -23.43
C LYS A 156 2.61 -0.47 -22.27
N SER A 157 2.20 -0.85 -21.06
CA SER A 157 2.43 -0.14 -19.83
C SER A 157 3.90 -0.32 -19.44
N THR A 158 4.59 0.80 -19.23
CA THR A 158 5.91 0.95 -18.61
C THR A 158 5.93 0.38 -17.19
N ARG A 159 5.79 -0.95 -17.06
CA ARG A 159 5.81 -1.66 -15.79
C ARG A 159 7.24 -1.74 -15.28
N LEU A 160 7.52 -1.02 -14.20
CA LEU A 160 8.73 -1.22 -13.39
C LEU A 160 8.50 -2.41 -12.47
N THR A 161 8.81 -3.61 -12.94
CA THR A 161 8.98 -4.79 -12.08
C THR A 161 10.24 -4.65 -11.18
N PRO A 162 10.30 -5.30 -10.02
CA PRO A 162 11.50 -5.31 -9.16
C PRO A 162 12.78 -5.77 -9.87
N PHE A 163 12.65 -6.55 -10.95
CA PHE A 163 13.75 -6.95 -11.82
C PHE A 163 14.47 -5.76 -12.48
N TYR A 164 13.76 -4.64 -12.74
CA TYR A 164 14.39 -3.43 -13.29
C TYR A 164 15.14 -2.61 -12.23
N LEU A 165 14.98 -2.91 -10.93
CA LEU A 165 15.69 -2.23 -9.84
C LEU A 165 16.98 -2.94 -9.43
N THR A 166 17.20 -4.18 -9.90
CA THR A 166 18.48 -4.86 -9.71
C THR A 166 19.53 -4.28 -10.66
N VAL A 167 20.53 -3.60 -10.08
CA VAL A 167 21.76 -3.22 -10.77
C VAL A 167 22.39 -4.50 -11.33
N LYS A 168 22.55 -4.58 -12.66
CA LYS A 168 23.38 -5.62 -13.26
C LYS A 168 24.79 -5.45 -12.68
N LYS A 169 25.23 -6.44 -11.90
CA LYS A 169 26.63 -6.58 -11.49
C LYS A 169 27.50 -6.75 -12.73
#